data_AF-A0A8T3N8R4-F1
#
_entry.id   AF-A0A8T3N8R4-F1
#
_cell.length_a   1.000
_cell.length_b   1.000
_cell.length_c   1.000
_cell.angle_alpha   90.00
_cell.angle_beta   90.00
_cell.angle_gamma   90.00
#
_symmetry.space_group_name_H-M   'P 1'
#
loop_
_entity.id
_entity.type
_entity.pdbx_description
1 polymer ?
#
loop_
_entity_poly.entity_id
_entity_poly.type
_entity_poly.pdbx_seq_one_letter_code
_entity_poly.pdbx_strand_id
1 'polypeptide(L)'
;MSDGERISDELDAIYGHWGLSGNPFSESASTLSQARLRQVFTGRERELRKVLSLFRSLDRQRLLIYGWVGIGKTAFIFEVLSVVTRRATDTLVAYITLPSTADLATAALIALARQMEGDEWAQHQLNQMGLRPRQPTVESKTTLKGGVLGFGGQSEERSVPVIPPRFPTLSFEDLLERALHKYRRVMVVIDDLDKLD
;
A
#
# COMPACT_ATOMS: atom_id res chain seq x y z
N MET A 1 -29.81 33.69 10.99
CA MET A 1 -29.08 32.68 10.20
C MET A 1 -27.82 33.32 9.68
N SER A 2 -26.69 32.66 9.85
CA SER A 2 -25.42 33.09 9.27
C SER A 2 -25.34 32.68 7.80
N ASP A 3 -24.53 33.39 7.00
CA ASP A 3 -24.29 33.02 5.60
C ASP A 3 -23.75 31.58 5.46
N GLY A 4 -23.01 31.10 6.48
CA GLY A 4 -22.51 29.73 6.53
C GLY A 4 -23.61 28.67 6.68
N GLU A 5 -24.66 28.96 7.45
CA GLU A 5 -25.82 28.06 7.60
C GLU A 5 -26.59 27.97 6.27
N ARG A 6 -26.80 29.10 5.59
CA ARG A 6 -27.50 29.13 4.30
C ARG A 6 -26.76 28.33 3.23
N ILE A 7 -25.43 28.45 3.18
CA ILE A 7 -24.59 27.70 2.23
C ILE A 7 -24.65 26.19 2.53
N SER A 8 -24.64 25.80 3.82
CA SER A 8 -24.76 24.40 4.21
C SER A 8 -26.11 23.81 3.79
N ASP A 9 -27.21 24.52 4.04
CA ASP A 9 -28.56 24.08 3.69
C ASP A 9 -28.74 23.94 2.17
N GLU A 10 -28.17 24.86 1.38
CA GLU A 10 -28.16 24.79 -0.08
C GLU A 10 -27.37 23.57 -0.59
N LEU A 11 -26.20 23.29 0.00
CA LEU A 11 -25.39 22.13 -0.37
C LEU A 11 -26.07 20.80 -0.03
N ASP A 12 -26.70 20.70 1.15
CA ASP A 12 -27.43 19.51 1.56
C ASP A 12 -28.65 19.26 0.65
N ALA A 13 -29.34 20.31 0.22
CA ALA A 13 -30.42 20.22 -0.76
C ALA A 13 -29.93 19.72 -2.13
N ILE A 14 -28.80 20.24 -2.63
CA ILE A 14 -28.18 19.80 -3.89
C ILE A 14 -27.75 18.34 -3.80
N TYR A 15 -27.07 17.95 -2.73
CA TYR A 15 -26.64 16.56 -2.53
C TYR A 15 -27.83 15.61 -2.41
N GLY A 16 -28.86 15.99 -1.66
CA GLY A 16 -30.11 15.24 -1.56
C GLY A 16 -30.78 15.03 -2.93
N HIS A 17 -30.80 16.04 -3.80
CA HIS A 17 -31.34 15.92 -5.16
C HIS A 17 -30.57 14.91 -6.02
N TRP A 18 -29.27 14.74 -5.78
CA TRP A 18 -28.42 13.77 -6.47
C TRP A 18 -28.35 12.40 -5.76
N GLY A 19 -29.10 12.20 -4.67
CA GLY A 19 -29.07 10.96 -3.90
C GLY A 19 -27.77 10.76 -3.11
N LEU A 20 -27.06 11.84 -2.81
CA LEU A 20 -25.80 11.84 -2.09
C LEU A 20 -26.02 12.29 -0.64
N SER A 21 -25.36 11.62 0.31
CA SER A 21 -25.42 11.95 1.74
C SER A 21 -24.37 12.95 2.21
N GLY A 22 -23.71 13.64 1.26
CA GLY A 22 -22.65 14.61 1.51
C GLY A 22 -21.74 14.77 0.30
N ASN A 23 -20.69 15.60 0.42
CA ASN A 23 -19.75 15.84 -0.66
C ASN A 23 -19.12 14.52 -1.17
N PRO A 24 -19.38 14.11 -2.43
CA PRO A 24 -18.82 12.88 -3.00
C PRO A 24 -17.37 13.08 -3.49
N PHE A 25 -16.93 14.33 -3.61
CA PHE A 25 -15.63 14.69 -4.12
C PHE A 25 -14.61 14.64 -3.00
N SER A 26 -13.54 13.88 -3.24
CA SER A 26 -12.39 13.81 -2.36
C SER A 26 -11.16 14.19 -3.17
N GLU A 27 -10.18 14.81 -2.53
CA GLU A 27 -8.93 15.20 -3.18
C GLU A 27 -8.19 14.00 -3.79
N SER A 28 -8.43 12.80 -3.28
CA SER A 28 -7.88 11.56 -3.80
C SER A 28 -8.88 10.41 -3.70
N ALA A 29 -8.79 9.46 -4.64
CA ALA A 29 -9.53 8.21 -4.50
C ALA A 29 -8.99 7.33 -3.35
N SER A 30 -7.74 7.55 -2.90
CA SER A 30 -7.14 6.83 -1.76
C SER A 30 -7.78 7.16 -0.42
N THR A 31 -8.49 8.27 -0.31
CA THR A 31 -9.18 8.72 0.90
C THR A 31 -10.67 8.33 0.91
N LEU A 32 -11.18 7.73 -0.18
CA LEU A 32 -12.56 7.27 -0.26
C LEU A 32 -12.73 5.88 0.39
N SER A 33 -13.84 5.70 1.11
CA SER A 33 -14.24 4.37 1.56
C SER A 33 -14.62 3.48 0.37
N GLN A 34 -14.49 2.15 0.50
CA GLN A 34 -14.86 1.22 -0.57
C GLN A 34 -16.32 1.33 -1.03
N ALA A 35 -17.22 1.74 -0.13
CA ALA A 35 -18.63 1.96 -0.48
C ALA A 35 -18.79 3.20 -1.36
N ARG A 36 -18.11 4.31 -1.03
CA ARG A 36 -18.13 5.54 -1.83
C ARG A 36 -17.39 5.39 -3.15
N LEU A 37 -16.26 4.69 -3.18
CA LEU A 37 -15.51 4.41 -4.40
C LEU A 37 -16.39 3.73 -5.46
N ARG A 38 -17.23 2.78 -5.06
CA ARG A 38 -18.18 2.09 -5.95
C ARG A 38 -19.32 2.97 -6.44
N GLN A 39 -19.70 4.01 -5.68
CA GLN A 39 -20.73 4.96 -6.10
C GLN A 39 -20.21 5.93 -7.16
N VAL A 40 -18.93 6.31 -7.08
CA VAL A 40 -18.32 7.27 -8.01
C VAL A 40 -17.63 6.61 -9.21
N PHE A 41 -17.25 5.34 -9.10
CA PHE A 41 -16.62 4.59 -10.17
C PHE A 41 -17.67 4.04 -11.14
N THR A 42 -17.82 4.68 -12.29
CA THR A 42 -18.82 4.33 -13.30
C THR A 42 -18.20 4.23 -14.71
N GLY A 43 -18.81 3.43 -15.59
CA GLY A 43 -18.52 3.44 -17.03
C GLY A 43 -17.20 2.80 -17.45
N ARG A 44 -16.63 1.92 -16.62
CA ARG A 44 -15.32 1.27 -16.84
C ARG A 44 -15.35 -0.25 -16.70
N GLU A 45 -16.53 -0.84 -16.84
CA GLU A 45 -16.75 -2.28 -16.66
C GLU A 45 -16.04 -3.10 -17.75
N ARG A 46 -15.78 -2.52 -18.92
CA ARG A 46 -15.05 -3.17 -20.01
C ARG A 46 -13.55 -3.24 -19.69
N GLU A 47 -12.97 -2.14 -19.26
CA GLU A 47 -11.56 -2.02 -18.83
C GLU A 47 -11.31 -2.92 -17.63
N LEU A 48 -12.20 -2.88 -16.64
CA LEU A 48 -12.13 -3.72 -15.46
C LEU A 48 -12.15 -5.20 -15.85
N ARG A 49 -13.06 -5.63 -16.74
CA ARG A 49 -13.09 -7.02 -17.23
C ARG A 49 -11.80 -7.43 -17.95
N LYS A 50 -11.22 -6.54 -18.78
CA LYS A 50 -9.94 -6.81 -19.44
C LYS A 50 -8.83 -7.03 -18.42
N VAL A 51 -8.69 -6.14 -17.45
CA VAL A 51 -7.65 -6.26 -16.40
C VAL A 51 -7.87 -7.51 -15.57
N LEU A 52 -9.10 -7.78 -15.13
CA LEU A 52 -9.41 -8.98 -14.34
C LEU A 52 -9.16 -10.28 -15.11
N SER A 53 -9.32 -10.29 -16.45
CA SER A 53 -8.99 -11.48 -17.26
C SER A 53 -7.50 -11.80 -17.29
N LEU A 54 -6.64 -10.79 -17.12
CA LEU A 54 -5.18 -10.99 -17.08
C LEU A 54 -4.77 -11.80 -15.84
N PHE A 55 -5.48 -11.59 -14.72
CA PHE A 55 -5.30 -12.37 -13.48
C PHE A 55 -5.80 -13.81 -13.54
N ARG A 56 -6.24 -14.32 -14.70
CA ARG A 56 -6.56 -15.76 -14.84
C ARG A 56 -5.31 -16.61 -14.98
N SER A 57 -4.23 -16.06 -15.56
CA SER A 57 -2.95 -16.77 -15.63
C SER A 57 -2.16 -16.62 -14.32
N LEU A 58 -1.27 -17.56 -14.06
CA LEU A 58 -0.23 -17.46 -13.02
C LEU A 58 1.07 -16.86 -13.56
N ASP A 59 1.13 -16.53 -14.85
CA ASP A 59 2.31 -15.92 -15.46
C ASP A 59 2.59 -14.55 -14.85
N ARG A 60 3.89 -14.22 -14.76
CA ARG A 60 4.33 -12.88 -14.35
C ARG A 60 3.84 -11.86 -15.37
N GLN A 61 3.03 -10.92 -14.92
CA GLN A 61 2.51 -9.84 -15.75
C GLN A 61 2.90 -8.48 -15.19
N ARG A 62 3.14 -7.53 -16.09
CA ARG A 62 3.36 -6.11 -15.77
C ARG A 62 2.26 -5.33 -16.47
N LEU A 63 1.46 -4.61 -15.69
CA LEU A 63 0.34 -3.83 -16.20
C LEU A 63 0.63 -2.34 -15.98
N LEU A 64 0.62 -1.58 -17.06
CA LEU A 64 0.64 -0.12 -17.01
C LEU A 64 -0.78 0.41 -17.20
N ILE A 65 -1.29 1.15 -16.22
CA ILE A 65 -2.55 1.87 -16.32
C ILE A 65 -2.22 3.34 -16.57
N TYR A 66 -2.53 3.82 -17.78
CA TYR A 66 -2.23 5.19 -18.20
C TYR A 66 -3.48 5.91 -18.70
N GLY A 67 -3.39 7.24 -18.78
CA GLY A 67 -4.49 8.10 -19.23
C GLY A 67 -4.36 9.51 -18.66
N TRP A 68 -5.22 10.40 -19.14
CA TRP A 68 -5.26 11.81 -18.75
C TRP A 68 -5.35 12.02 -17.23
N VAL A 69 -4.89 13.20 -16.79
CA VAL A 69 -5.06 13.64 -15.39
C VAL A 69 -6.56 13.76 -15.07
N GLY A 70 -6.94 13.44 -13.83
CA GLY A 70 -8.34 13.54 -13.39
C GLY A 70 -9.26 12.43 -13.89
N ILE A 71 -8.82 11.55 -14.79
CA ILE A 71 -9.67 10.50 -15.35
C ILE A 71 -9.96 9.34 -14.38
N GLY A 72 -9.49 9.39 -13.12
CA GLY A 72 -9.78 8.35 -12.11
C GLY A 72 -8.94 7.08 -12.24
N LYS A 73 -7.65 7.18 -12.59
CA LYS A 73 -6.71 6.04 -12.64
C LYS A 73 -6.54 5.38 -11.27
N THR A 74 -6.30 6.17 -10.22
CA THR A 74 -6.21 5.69 -8.84
C THR A 74 -7.52 5.02 -8.38
N ALA A 75 -8.68 5.59 -8.73
CA ALA A 75 -9.98 4.96 -8.44
C ALA A 75 -10.13 3.60 -9.14
N PHE A 76 -9.71 3.52 -10.41
CA PHE A 76 -9.69 2.27 -11.16
C PHE A 76 -8.81 1.22 -10.51
N ILE A 77 -7.59 1.60 -10.09
CA ILE A 77 -6.67 0.73 -9.36
C ILE A 77 -7.33 0.20 -8.09
N PHE A 78 -7.95 1.05 -7.27
CA PHE A 78 -8.61 0.61 -6.04
C PHE A 78 -9.81 -0.31 -6.29
N GLU A 79 -10.57 -0.09 -7.37
CA GLU A 79 -11.66 -1.03 -7.71
C GLU A 79 -11.10 -2.39 -8.13
N VAL A 80 -10.01 -2.42 -8.92
CA VAL A 80 -9.32 -3.66 -9.26
C VAL A 80 -8.87 -4.39 -7.98
N LEU A 81 -8.20 -3.70 -7.07
CA LEU A 81 -7.74 -4.27 -5.80
C LEU A 81 -8.90 -4.77 -4.93
N SER A 82 -9.98 -4.00 -4.85
CA SER A 82 -11.22 -4.35 -4.15
C SER A 82 -11.83 -5.64 -4.71
N VAL A 83 -11.84 -5.83 -6.03
CA VAL A 83 -12.35 -7.06 -6.64
C VAL A 83 -11.42 -8.25 -6.36
N VAL A 84 -10.10 -8.08 -6.49
CA VAL A 84 -9.11 -9.14 -6.27
C VAL A 84 -9.16 -9.62 -4.82
N THR A 85 -9.07 -8.71 -3.84
CA THR A 85 -9.09 -9.02 -2.41
C THR A 85 -10.37 -9.74 -1.97
N ARG A 86 -11.53 -9.41 -2.56
CA ARG A 86 -12.81 -10.09 -2.26
C ARG A 86 -12.92 -11.49 -2.85
N ARG A 87 -12.17 -11.81 -3.90
CA ARG A 87 -12.33 -13.04 -4.70
C ARG A 87 -11.17 -14.02 -4.57
N ALA A 88 -9.98 -13.56 -4.18
CA ALA A 88 -8.76 -14.35 -4.13
C ALA A 88 -8.10 -14.20 -2.75
N THR A 89 -8.52 -15.05 -1.81
CA THR A 89 -8.02 -15.06 -0.42
C THR A 89 -6.58 -15.55 -0.29
N ASP A 90 -6.04 -16.18 -1.33
CA ASP A 90 -4.66 -16.69 -1.43
C ASP A 90 -3.72 -15.72 -2.17
N THR A 91 -4.13 -14.47 -2.36
CA THR A 91 -3.36 -13.42 -3.03
C THR A 91 -2.90 -12.36 -2.03
N LEU A 92 -1.59 -12.12 -1.97
CA LEU A 92 -1.02 -10.97 -1.25
C LEU A 92 -1.12 -9.72 -2.14
N VAL A 93 -1.77 -8.68 -1.62
CA VAL A 93 -1.90 -7.39 -2.31
C VAL A 93 -1.08 -6.35 -1.58
N ALA A 94 -0.09 -5.79 -2.25
CA ALA A 94 0.73 -4.68 -1.77
C ALA A 94 0.45 -3.43 -2.61
N TYR A 95 0.15 -2.32 -1.95
CA TYR A 95 -0.07 -1.02 -2.59
C TYR A 95 0.88 0.01 -1.98
N ILE A 96 1.44 0.86 -2.83
CA ILE A 96 2.20 2.04 -2.43
C ILE A 96 1.99 3.17 -3.43
N THR A 97 1.98 4.40 -2.94
CA THR A 97 2.17 5.57 -3.80
C THR A 97 3.67 5.80 -3.98
N LEU A 98 4.12 5.97 -5.22
CA LEU A 98 5.54 6.15 -5.52
C LEU A 98 6.09 7.36 -4.75
N PRO A 99 7.04 7.16 -3.81
CA PRO A 99 7.70 8.27 -3.14
C PRO A 99 8.55 9.05 -4.15
N SER A 100 8.54 10.39 -4.08
CA SER A 100 9.29 11.26 -5.00
C SER A 100 10.81 11.01 -5.03
N THR A 101 11.34 10.37 -3.99
CA THR A 101 12.77 10.08 -3.83
C THR A 101 13.12 8.61 -4.06
N ALA A 102 12.15 7.74 -4.33
CA ALA A 102 12.37 6.30 -4.48
C ALA A 102 12.15 5.85 -5.91
N ASP A 103 12.99 4.92 -6.37
CA ASP A 103 12.76 4.24 -7.65
C ASP A 103 11.66 3.16 -7.53
N LEU A 104 11.24 2.62 -8.67
CA LEU A 104 10.18 1.62 -8.74
C LEU A 104 10.51 0.34 -7.95
N ALA A 105 11.78 -0.09 -7.97
CA ALA A 105 12.22 -1.31 -7.29
C ALA A 105 12.19 -1.15 -5.77
N THR A 106 12.66 -0.01 -5.27
CA THR A 106 12.61 0.37 -3.86
C THR A 106 11.17 0.53 -3.40
N ALA A 107 10.32 1.19 -4.19
CA ALA A 107 8.90 1.29 -3.88
C ALA A 107 8.22 -0.09 -3.82
N ALA A 108 8.52 -0.98 -4.77
CA ALA A 108 8.01 -2.35 -4.77
C ALA A 108 8.45 -3.14 -3.54
N LEU A 109 9.74 -3.04 -3.18
CA LEU A 109 10.31 -3.65 -1.97
C LEU A 109 9.60 -3.15 -0.71
N ILE A 110 9.43 -1.83 -0.56
CA ILE A 110 8.75 -1.23 0.58
C ILE A 110 7.28 -1.71 0.65
N ALA A 111 6.58 -1.68 -0.49
CA ALA A 111 5.18 -2.09 -0.56
C ALA A 111 5.00 -3.53 -0.08
N LEU A 112 5.83 -4.44 -0.60
CA LEU A 112 5.77 -5.86 -0.27
C LEU A 112 6.19 -6.12 1.18
N ALA A 113 7.27 -5.49 1.64
CA ALA A 113 7.78 -5.69 3.00
C ALA A 113 6.77 -5.25 4.08
N ARG A 114 6.01 -4.18 3.81
CA ARG A 114 4.92 -3.73 4.69
C ARG A 114 3.79 -4.74 4.83
N GLN A 115 3.56 -5.60 3.83
CA GLN A 115 2.54 -6.65 3.88
C GLN A 115 3.07 -7.97 4.44
N MET A 116 4.38 -8.07 4.67
CA MET A 116 5.04 -9.25 5.22
C MET A 116 5.49 -9.01 6.66
N GLU A 117 4.55 -8.61 7.52
CA GLU A 117 4.81 -8.19 8.92
C GLU A 117 5.53 -9.27 9.75
N GLY A 118 5.16 -10.54 9.57
CA GLY A 118 5.78 -11.67 10.27
C GLY A 118 7.01 -12.25 9.58
N ASP A 119 7.58 -11.57 8.57
CA ASP A 119 8.84 -11.97 7.95
C ASP A 119 9.98 -11.08 8.47
N GLU A 120 10.89 -11.65 9.25
CA GLU A 120 12.00 -10.92 9.87
C GLU A 120 12.89 -10.22 8.84
N TRP A 121 13.10 -10.86 7.68
CA TRP A 121 13.91 -10.28 6.62
C TRP A 121 13.22 -9.07 6.01
N ALA A 122 11.89 -9.13 5.82
CA ALA A 122 11.10 -7.99 5.37
C ALA A 122 11.16 -6.81 6.36
N GLN A 123 11.00 -7.08 7.66
CA GLN A 123 11.06 -6.02 8.69
C GLN A 123 12.47 -5.42 8.80
N HIS A 124 13.51 -6.24 8.64
CA HIS A 124 14.89 -5.78 8.58
C HIS A 124 15.15 -4.84 7.39
N GLN A 125 14.62 -5.14 6.19
CA GLN A 125 14.73 -4.22 5.04
C GLN A 125 14.07 -2.87 5.32
N LEU A 126 12.88 -2.85 5.94
CA LEU A 126 12.20 -1.60 6.32
C LEU A 126 13.04 -0.79 7.31
N ASN A 127 13.58 -1.44 8.34
CA ASN A 127 14.48 -0.82 9.32
C ASN A 127 15.71 -0.19 8.67
N GLN A 128 16.37 -0.92 7.78
CA GLN A 128 17.54 -0.43 7.04
C GLN A 128 17.20 0.82 6.20
N MET A 129 15.97 0.93 5.70
CA MET A 129 15.50 2.12 4.99
C MET A 129 15.02 3.25 5.92
N GLY A 130 15.13 3.10 7.24
CA GLY A 130 14.63 4.08 8.22
C GLY A 130 13.10 4.15 8.26
N LEU A 131 12.42 3.18 7.67
CA LEU A 131 10.97 3.06 7.67
C LEU A 131 10.57 2.26 8.91
N ARG A 132 9.62 2.78 9.69
CA ARG A 132 9.14 2.06 10.88
C ARG A 132 8.51 0.71 10.47
N PRO A 133 9.08 -0.43 10.87
CA PRO A 133 8.42 -1.71 10.71
C PRO A 133 7.20 -1.75 11.63
N ARG A 134 6.18 -2.52 11.26
CA ARG A 134 4.99 -2.68 12.12
C ARG A 134 5.27 -3.56 13.33
N GLN A 135 6.31 -4.39 13.26
CA GLN A 135 6.84 -5.15 14.39
C GLN A 135 8.28 -4.70 14.66
N PRO A 136 8.63 -4.29 15.89
CA PRO A 136 10.00 -3.94 16.22
C PRO A 136 10.88 -5.19 16.09
N THR A 137 11.82 -5.15 15.15
CA THR A 137 12.86 -6.17 15.01
C THR A 137 13.82 -6.01 16.19
N VAL A 138 13.57 -6.74 17.28
CA VAL A 138 14.42 -6.72 18.47
C VAL A 138 15.70 -7.49 18.13
N GLU A 139 16.77 -6.78 17.76
CA GLU A 139 18.12 -7.36 17.81
C GLU A 139 18.55 -7.51 19.27
N SER A 140 18.09 -8.58 19.92
CA SER A 140 18.55 -8.97 21.25
C SER A 140 19.93 -9.61 21.13
N LYS A 141 21.01 -8.83 21.30
CA LYS A 141 22.33 -9.38 21.62
C LYS A 141 22.41 -9.64 23.12
N THR A 142 22.09 -10.87 23.54
CA THR A 142 22.36 -11.32 24.90
C THR A 142 23.87 -11.46 25.10
N THR A 143 24.50 -10.47 25.71
CA THR A 143 25.91 -10.57 26.11
C THR A 143 25.97 -11.24 27.48
N LEU A 144 26.10 -12.56 27.51
CA LEU A 144 26.34 -13.33 28.74
C LEU A 144 27.76 -13.04 29.25
N LYS A 145 27.90 -12.07 30.17
CA LYS A 145 29.10 -11.96 31.01
C LYS A 145 28.91 -12.88 32.21
N GLY A 146 29.54 -14.05 32.17
CA GLY A 146 29.66 -14.93 33.32
C GLY A 146 30.55 -14.29 34.38
N GLY A 147 29.96 -13.85 35.48
CA GLY A 147 30.64 -13.32 36.66
C GLY A 147 29.73 -13.44 37.88
N VAL A 148 30.23 -14.09 38.92
CA VAL A 148 29.58 -14.39 40.20
C VAL A 148 28.97 -13.09 40.79
N LEU A 149 27.67 -13.12 41.15
CA LEU A 149 26.88 -12.10 41.89
C LEU A 149 25.95 -11.11 41.13
N GLY A 150 25.25 -11.54 40.08
CA GLY A 150 23.98 -10.88 39.74
C GLY A 150 23.59 -10.94 38.27
N PHE A 151 22.45 -11.57 37.98
CA PHE A 151 21.81 -11.50 36.68
C PHE A 151 21.16 -10.11 36.51
N GLY A 152 21.91 -9.15 35.97
CA GLY A 152 21.39 -7.90 35.45
C GLY A 152 21.34 -7.96 33.93
N GLY A 153 20.17 -8.22 33.34
CA GLY A 153 19.97 -8.13 31.91
C GLY A 153 19.80 -6.66 31.50
N GLN A 154 20.81 -6.08 30.85
CA GLN A 154 20.70 -4.75 30.23
C GLN A 154 20.30 -4.92 28.77
N SER A 155 19.04 -4.61 28.46
CA SER A 155 18.54 -4.55 27.09
C SER A 155 18.89 -3.18 26.50
N GLU A 156 19.97 -3.10 25.74
CA GLU A 156 20.28 -1.92 24.91
C GLU A 156 19.51 -2.01 23.59
N GLU A 157 18.52 -1.15 23.40
CA GLU A 157 17.89 -0.92 22.10
C GLU A 157 18.84 -0.05 21.27
N ARG A 158 19.61 -0.66 20.36
CA ARG A 158 20.51 0.09 19.45
C ARG A 158 19.76 0.50 18.21
N SER A 159 19.83 1.79 17.86
CA SER A 159 19.35 2.27 16.56
C SER A 159 20.18 1.62 15.45
N VAL A 160 19.53 0.84 14.59
CA VAL A 160 20.16 0.31 13.39
C VAL A 160 20.41 1.49 12.44
N PRO A 161 21.64 1.69 11.93
CA PRO A 161 21.90 2.76 10.99
C PRO A 161 21.03 2.58 9.73
N VAL A 162 20.45 3.68 9.26
CA VAL A 162 19.71 3.71 7.99
C VAL A 162 20.70 3.52 6.85
N ILE A 163 20.66 2.36 6.20
CA ILE A 163 21.47 2.00 5.04
C ILE A 163 20.49 1.59 3.93
N PRO A 164 20.32 2.41 2.88
CA PRO A 164 19.46 2.00 1.77
C PRO A 164 19.98 0.70 1.14
N PRO A 165 19.08 -0.18 0.67
CA PRO A 165 19.49 -1.44 0.05
C PRO A 165 20.40 -1.16 -1.15
N ARG A 166 21.60 -1.77 -1.15
CA ARG A 166 22.58 -1.61 -2.25
C ARG A 166 22.05 -2.14 -3.58
N PHE A 167 21.14 -3.13 -3.53
CA PHE A 167 20.55 -3.77 -4.71
C PHE A 167 19.03 -3.96 -4.53
N PRO A 168 18.22 -2.89 -4.66
CA PRO A 168 16.78 -2.93 -4.39
C PRO A 168 16.03 -3.98 -5.22
N THR A 169 16.45 -4.20 -6.48
CA THR A 169 15.86 -5.22 -7.37
C THR A 169 16.06 -6.64 -6.83
N LEU A 170 17.29 -6.98 -6.41
CA LEU A 170 17.58 -8.31 -5.86
C LEU A 170 16.85 -8.52 -4.54
N SER A 171 16.87 -7.52 -3.66
CA SER A 171 16.08 -7.56 -2.42
C SER A 171 14.58 -7.75 -2.70
N PHE A 172 14.04 -7.06 -3.72
CA PHE A 172 12.64 -7.25 -4.09
C PHE A 172 12.37 -8.67 -4.62
N GLU A 173 13.25 -9.23 -5.44
CA GLU A 173 13.12 -10.57 -5.99
C GLU A 173 13.16 -11.64 -4.89
N ASP A 174 14.11 -11.55 -3.95
CA ASP A 174 14.21 -12.44 -2.79
C ASP A 174 12.93 -12.37 -1.94
N LEU A 175 12.41 -11.17 -1.69
CA LEU A 175 11.19 -11.00 -0.92
C LEU A 175 9.96 -11.54 -1.65
N LEU A 176 9.89 -11.33 -2.96
CA LEU A 176 8.83 -11.84 -3.81
C LEU A 176 8.81 -13.36 -3.80
N GLU A 177 9.97 -14.01 -3.86
CA GLU A 177 10.08 -15.46 -3.75
C GLU A 177 9.56 -15.94 -2.39
N ARG A 178 9.97 -15.30 -1.28
CA ARG A 178 9.47 -15.62 0.07
C ARG A 178 7.96 -15.43 0.19
N ALA A 179 7.41 -14.39 -0.45
CA ALA A 179 5.97 -14.16 -0.49
C ALA A 179 5.25 -15.27 -1.26
N LEU A 180 5.77 -15.68 -2.42
CA LEU A 180 5.19 -16.73 -3.25
C LEU A 180 5.23 -18.13 -2.60
N HIS A 181 6.10 -18.35 -1.60
CA HIS A 181 6.05 -19.56 -0.77
C HIS A 181 4.83 -19.59 0.18
N LYS A 182 4.29 -18.43 0.56
CA LYS A 182 3.15 -18.30 1.49
C LYS A 182 1.84 -18.04 0.77
N TYR A 183 1.90 -17.37 -0.38
CA TYR A 183 0.74 -16.93 -1.15
C TYR A 183 0.82 -17.48 -2.56
N ARG A 184 -0.31 -17.93 -3.10
CA ARG A 184 -0.37 -18.43 -4.48
C ARG A 184 -0.04 -17.33 -5.50
N ARG A 185 -0.32 -16.08 -5.15
CA ARG A 185 -0.10 -14.92 -5.99
C ARG A 185 0.30 -13.70 -5.17
N VAL A 186 1.13 -12.87 -5.75
CA VAL A 186 1.50 -11.56 -5.21
C VAL A 186 1.19 -10.50 -6.25
N MET A 187 0.45 -9.48 -5.85
CA MET A 187 0.14 -8.31 -6.66
C MET A 187 0.76 -7.07 -5.99
N VAL A 188 1.69 -6.43 -6.69
CA VAL A 188 2.31 -5.18 -6.24
C VAL A 188 1.80 -4.06 -7.13
N VAL A 189 1.21 -3.05 -6.50
CA VAL A 189 0.66 -1.87 -7.15
C VAL A 189 1.43 -0.65 -6.69
N ILE A 190 1.95 0.08 -7.66
CA ILE A 190 2.66 1.34 -7.45
C ILE A 190 1.86 2.41 -8.18
N ASP A 191 1.24 3.30 -7.42
CA ASP A 191 0.51 4.44 -7.97
C ASP A 191 1.43 5.66 -7.98
N ASP A 192 1.73 6.17 -9.17
CA ASP A 192 2.48 7.40 -9.31
C ASP A 192 1.49 8.56 -9.31
N LEU A 193 1.23 9.12 -8.11
CA LEU A 193 0.43 10.33 -7.99
C LEU A 193 1.29 11.51 -8.43
N ASP A 194 1.53 11.62 -9.74
CA ASP A 194 1.96 12.87 -10.36
C ASP A 194 0.85 13.91 -10.14
N LYS A 195 0.98 14.62 -9.03
CA LYS A 195 0.39 15.94 -8.74
C LYS A 195 1.53 16.93 -8.51
N LEU A 196 2.53 16.90 -9.40
CA LEU A 196 3.51 17.97 -9.50
C LEU A 196 2.90 19.02 -10.43
N ASP A 197 2.21 19.99 -9.83
CA ASP A 197 2.19 21.35 -10.36
C ASP A 197 3.57 21.99 -10.10
#